data_AF-A0A8J5J2E5-F1
#
_entry.id   AF-A0A8J5J2E5-F1
#
_cell.length_a   1.000
_cell.length_b   1.000
_cell.length_c   1.000
_cell.angle_alpha   90.00
_cell.angle_beta   90.00
_cell.angle_gamma   90.00
#
_symmetry.space_group_name_H-M   'P 1'
#
loop_
_entity.id
_entity.type
_entity.pdbx_description
1 polymer ?
#
loop_
_entity_poly.entity_id
_entity_poly.type
_entity_poly.pdbx_seq_one_letter_code
_entity_poly.pdbx_strand_id
1 'polypeptide(L)'
;MEATKRPALPLLLGGVALCSLGALPLLEVGYAVGQASASAEKMEVMHALTAVDKFAITLSALLASLGGALLALHWIEMSVTLAIKTTKILATAFAVAALVDAALLTSVASHRGPDTPWKAETYADHEGLFEQQVNDVFCHAKGLQVCELGSVAEARQIFPLQNWPVDSNRAPGKRIATSCEGFKDDVQLWDYQNKMQLCRLCGNITADEEELQLKFGADHTAEVLAAVELLSFGELQWCGEYLAGRRSDHDVGHSPYWKHRREFQTLLEYDTPPCSLFFAVRVLQLLEVVASLCCLVLVRWVWTLQTLKLVQYKDGGKMDTV
;
A
#
# COMPACT_ATOMS: atom_id res chain seq x y z
N MET A 1 -21.73 46.10 -9.99
CA MET A 1 -20.25 46.18 -9.96
C MET A 1 -19.65 45.77 -8.61
N GLU A 2 -20.46 45.50 -7.57
CA GLU A 2 -19.99 45.10 -6.23
C GLU A 2 -19.66 43.60 -6.10
N ALA A 3 -20.40 42.72 -6.80
CA ALA A 3 -20.23 41.27 -6.70
C ALA A 3 -18.85 40.76 -7.17
N THR A 4 -18.12 41.53 -7.99
CA THR A 4 -16.79 41.16 -8.50
C THR A 4 -15.64 41.50 -7.55
N LYS A 5 -15.91 42.24 -6.45
CA LYS A 5 -14.88 42.58 -5.45
C LYS A 5 -14.71 41.50 -4.37
N ARG A 6 -15.69 40.61 -4.18
CA ARG A 6 -15.62 39.54 -3.20
C ARG A 6 -15.01 38.27 -3.80
N PRO A 7 -14.20 37.51 -3.03
CA PRO A 7 -13.69 36.22 -3.48
C PRO A 7 -14.83 35.27 -3.84
N ALA A 8 -14.63 34.47 -4.88
CA ALA A 8 -15.60 33.49 -5.33
C ALA A 8 -15.91 32.46 -4.21
N LEU A 9 -17.14 31.93 -4.19
CA LEU A 9 -17.62 30.89 -3.27
C LEU A 9 -16.62 29.72 -3.03
N PRO A 10 -15.87 29.24 -4.04
CA PRO A 10 -14.85 28.21 -3.84
C PRO A 10 -13.71 28.60 -2.87
N LEU A 11 -13.33 29.88 -2.80
CA LEU A 11 -12.29 30.36 -1.88
C LEU A 11 -12.77 30.40 -0.43
N LEU A 12 -14.07 30.64 -0.22
CA LEU A 12 -14.67 30.59 1.11
C LEU A 12 -14.74 29.14 1.61
N LEU A 13 -15.21 28.21 0.78
CA LEU A 13 -15.22 26.79 1.10
C LEU A 13 -13.80 26.25 1.34
N GLY A 14 -12.85 26.64 0.49
CA GLY A 14 -11.45 26.27 0.65
C GLY A 14 -10.83 26.84 1.94
N GLY A 15 -11.14 28.09 2.29
CA GLY A 15 -10.70 28.70 3.55
C GLY A 15 -11.24 27.96 4.78
N VAL A 16 -12.53 27.58 4.80
CA VAL A 16 -13.11 26.78 5.89
C VAL A 16 -12.44 25.40 5.97
N ALA A 17 -12.26 24.73 4.83
CA ALA A 17 -11.64 23.40 4.78
C ALA A 17 -10.18 23.41 5.25
N LEU A 18 -9.38 24.40 4.86
CA LEU A 18 -7.99 24.54 5.31
C LEU A 18 -7.90 24.79 6.82
N CYS A 19 -8.76 25.65 7.37
CA CYS A 19 -8.82 25.91 8.81
C CYS A 19 -9.21 24.66 9.59
N SER A 20 -10.24 23.93 9.15
CA SER A 20 -10.73 22.76 9.87
C SER A 20 -9.77 21.58 9.77
N LEU A 21 -9.27 21.27 8.58
CA LEU A 21 -8.32 20.18 8.35
C LEU A 21 -6.98 20.45 9.03
N GLY A 22 -6.46 21.68 8.92
CA GLY A 22 -5.16 22.04 9.51
C GLY A 22 -5.17 22.05 11.05
N ALA A 23 -6.34 22.13 11.68
CA ALA A 23 -6.50 22.01 13.12
C ALA A 23 -6.49 20.55 13.62
N LEU A 24 -6.77 19.55 12.78
CA LEU A 24 -6.90 18.16 13.20
C LEU A 24 -5.63 17.58 13.83
N PRO A 25 -4.42 17.74 13.25
CA PRO A 25 -3.20 17.22 13.86
C PRO A 25 -2.87 17.91 15.19
N LEU A 26 -3.21 19.20 15.32
CA LEU A 26 -3.06 19.95 16.57
C LEU A 26 -4.00 19.44 17.66
N LEU A 27 -5.23 19.08 17.30
CA LEU A 27 -6.20 18.49 18.22
C LEU A 27 -5.80 17.08 18.64
N GLU A 28 -5.26 16.27 17.73
CA GLU A 28 -4.76 14.91 18.03
C GLU A 28 -3.62 14.96 19.06
N VAL A 29 -2.63 15.84 18.84
CA VAL A 29 -1.55 16.07 19.81
C VAL A 29 -2.09 16.66 21.12
N GLY A 30 -3.00 17.64 21.05
CA GLY A 30 -3.61 18.26 22.22
C GLY A 30 -4.39 17.26 23.08
N TYR A 31 -5.07 16.31 22.44
CA TYR A 31 -5.78 15.22 23.11
C TYR A 31 -4.81 14.24 23.78
N ALA A 32 -3.77 13.80 23.08
CA ALA A 32 -2.74 12.92 23.63
C ALA A 32 -2.02 13.55 24.84
N VAL A 33 -1.67 14.84 24.75
CA VAL A 33 -1.09 15.62 25.85
C VAL A 33 -2.10 15.86 26.98
N GLY A 34 -3.39 16.00 26.66
CA GLY A 34 -4.46 16.21 27.62
C GLY A 34 -4.78 14.97 28.48
N GLN A 35 -4.55 13.77 27.94
CA GLN A 35 -4.68 12.52 28.67
C GLN A 35 -3.50 12.26 29.63
N ALA A 36 -2.34 12.85 29.38
CA ALA A 36 -1.18 12.73 30.26
C ALA A 36 -1.40 13.55 31.55
N SER A 37 -1.27 12.88 32.68
CA SER A 37 -1.60 13.44 34.00
C SER A 37 -0.42 14.22 34.60
N ALA A 38 0.80 13.78 34.34
CA ALA A 38 2.04 14.40 34.82
C ALA A 38 2.75 15.21 33.72
N SER A 39 3.54 16.22 34.12
CA SER A 39 4.31 17.05 33.17
C SER A 39 5.41 16.27 32.44
N ALA A 40 5.97 15.24 33.07
CA ALA A 40 6.95 14.35 32.47
C ALA A 40 6.35 13.53 31.31
N GLU A 41 5.16 12.96 31.53
CA GLU A 41 4.41 12.19 30.52
C GLU A 41 4.03 13.06 29.30
N LYS A 42 3.71 14.34 29.53
CA LYS A 42 3.43 15.30 28.45
C LYS A 42 4.65 15.57 27.57
N MET A 43 5.83 15.65 28.18
CA MET A 43 7.08 15.87 27.45
C MET A 43 7.49 14.61 26.68
N GLU A 44 7.22 13.44 27.23
CA GLU A 44 7.42 12.14 26.59
C GLU A 44 6.57 11.98 25.31
N VAL A 45 5.28 12.36 25.36
CA VAL A 45 4.40 12.37 24.17
C VAL A 45 4.95 13.27 23.05
N MET A 46 5.50 14.44 23.39
CA MET A 46 6.11 15.34 22.41
C MET A 46 7.44 14.83 21.86
N HIS A 47 8.20 14.08 22.67
CA HIS A 47 9.43 13.43 22.23
C HIS A 47 9.17 12.18 21.37
N ALA A 48 8.04 11.51 21.58
CA ALA A 48 7.61 10.36 20.79
C ALA A 48 7.19 10.73 19.35
N LEU A 49 6.87 12.01 19.08
CA LEU A 49 6.59 12.49 17.73
C LEU A 49 7.81 12.35 16.83
N THR A 50 7.63 11.70 15.68
CA THR A 50 8.67 11.58 14.66
C THR A 50 9.01 12.95 14.06
N ALA A 51 10.12 13.04 13.34
CA ALA A 51 10.46 14.25 12.59
C ALA A 51 9.36 14.62 11.59
N VAL A 52 8.78 13.62 10.93
CA VAL A 52 7.70 13.81 9.94
C VAL A 52 6.44 14.35 10.60
N ASP A 53 6.07 13.86 11.79
CA ASP A 53 4.91 14.38 12.53
C ASP A 53 5.07 15.87 12.87
N LYS A 54 6.28 16.28 13.29
CA LYS A 54 6.57 17.69 13.58
C LYS A 54 6.41 18.55 12.34
N PHE A 55 6.93 18.10 11.19
CA PHE A 55 6.74 18.80 9.92
C PHE A 55 5.25 18.86 9.52
N ALA A 56 4.54 17.75 9.62
CA ALA A 56 3.11 17.66 9.30
C ALA A 56 2.28 18.64 10.15
N ILE A 57 2.55 18.74 11.46
CA ILE A 57 1.88 19.68 12.36
C ILE A 57 2.19 21.12 11.97
N THR A 58 3.46 21.45 11.72
CA THR A 58 3.85 22.83 11.35
C THR A 58 3.23 23.27 10.04
N LEU A 59 3.20 22.39 9.03
CA LEU A 59 2.60 22.66 7.74
C LEU A 59 1.07 22.79 7.84
N SER A 60 0.43 21.92 8.63
CA SER A 60 -1.01 21.99 8.90
C SER A 60 -1.39 23.29 9.59
N ALA A 61 -0.61 23.74 10.56
CA ALA A 61 -0.81 25.02 11.24
C ALA A 61 -0.63 26.21 10.27
N LEU A 62 0.37 26.15 9.38
CA LEU A 62 0.58 27.15 8.34
C LEU A 62 -0.63 27.22 7.40
N LEU A 63 -1.10 26.08 6.89
CA LEU A 63 -2.25 26.02 5.98
C LEU A 63 -3.55 26.46 6.65
N ALA A 64 -3.75 26.16 7.93
CA ALA A 64 -4.86 26.71 8.71
C ALA A 64 -4.79 28.24 8.80
N SER A 65 -3.59 28.82 9.04
CA SER A 65 -3.42 30.28 9.07
C SER A 65 -3.69 30.93 7.71
N LEU A 66 -3.30 30.28 6.61
CA LEU A 66 -3.58 30.72 5.24
C LEU A 66 -5.08 30.60 4.91
N GLY A 67 -5.76 29.56 5.38
CA GLY A 67 -7.22 29.42 5.34
C GLY A 67 -7.93 30.57 6.07
N GLY A 68 -7.43 30.96 7.25
CA GLY A 68 -7.93 32.10 8.00
C GLY A 68 -7.76 33.42 7.24
N ALA A 69 -6.60 33.62 6.61
CA ALA A 69 -6.35 34.77 5.76
C ALA A 69 -7.26 34.81 4.52
N LEU A 70 -7.54 33.67 3.89
CA LEU A 70 -8.54 33.54 2.82
C LEU A 70 -9.93 33.99 3.27
N LEU A 71 -10.36 33.54 4.44
CA LEU A 71 -11.66 33.92 5.00
C LEU A 71 -11.71 35.42 5.31
N ALA A 72 -10.66 35.99 5.91
CA ALA A 72 -10.57 37.42 6.18
C ALA A 72 -10.68 38.28 4.90
N LEU A 73 -10.07 37.83 3.80
CA LEU A 73 -10.20 38.49 2.49
C LEU A 73 -11.63 38.51 1.95
N HIS A 74 -12.51 37.61 2.41
CA HIS A 74 -13.92 37.63 2.02
C HIS A 74 -14.71 38.73 2.73
N TRP A 75 -14.32 39.07 3.96
CA TRP A 75 -15.05 40.01 4.83
C TRP A 75 -14.54 41.45 4.71
N ILE A 76 -13.31 41.65 4.26
CA ILE A 76 -12.70 42.99 4.18
C ILE A 76 -12.94 43.58 2.79
N GLU A 77 -13.56 44.76 2.75
CA GLU A 77 -13.65 45.54 1.51
C GLU A 77 -12.30 46.19 1.19
N MET A 78 -11.71 45.80 0.06
CA MET A 78 -10.42 46.32 -0.41
C MET A 78 -10.55 47.06 -1.74
N SER A 79 -9.63 48.01 -1.96
CA SER A 79 -9.43 48.59 -3.29
C SER A 79 -8.89 47.54 -4.26
N VAL A 80 -9.17 47.69 -5.57
CA VAL A 80 -8.77 46.72 -6.60
C VAL A 80 -7.25 46.51 -6.63
N THR A 81 -6.47 47.57 -6.45
CA THR A 81 -5.00 47.50 -6.43
C THR A 81 -4.49 46.71 -5.22
N LEU A 82 -5.08 46.92 -4.04
CA LEU A 82 -4.71 46.19 -2.83
C LEU A 82 -5.12 44.72 -2.93
N ALA A 83 -6.32 44.44 -3.43
CA ALA A 83 -6.83 43.08 -3.67
C ALA A 83 -5.90 42.29 -4.62
N ILE A 84 -5.46 42.87 -5.73
CA ILE A 84 -4.50 42.19 -6.63
C ILE A 84 -3.20 41.84 -5.91
N LYS A 85 -2.66 42.75 -5.09
CA LYS A 85 -1.41 42.52 -4.36
C LYS A 85 -1.57 41.41 -3.32
N THR A 86 -2.64 41.45 -2.52
CA THR A 86 -2.89 40.45 -1.46
C THR A 86 -3.20 39.08 -2.05
N THR A 87 -4.05 38.98 -3.08
CA THR A 87 -4.37 37.72 -3.77
C THR A 87 -3.12 37.08 -4.38
N LYS A 88 -2.19 37.87 -4.94
CA LYS A 88 -0.91 37.36 -5.47
C LYS A 88 -0.02 36.77 -4.38
N ILE A 89 0.15 37.49 -3.26
CA ILE A 89 0.95 37.01 -2.12
C ILE A 89 0.38 35.69 -1.59
N LEU A 90 -0.95 35.63 -1.48
CA LEU A 90 -1.62 34.45 -0.98
C LEU A 90 -1.52 33.26 -1.96
N ALA A 91 -1.66 33.50 -3.26
CA ALA A 91 -1.46 32.47 -4.27
C ALA A 91 -0.04 31.91 -4.22
N THR A 92 0.98 32.76 -4.06
CA THR A 92 2.36 32.29 -3.90
C THR A 92 2.56 31.49 -2.62
N ALA A 93 1.94 31.90 -1.52
CA ALA A 93 2.02 31.16 -0.26
C ALA A 93 1.38 29.77 -0.36
N PHE A 94 0.22 29.65 -1.02
CA PHE A 94 -0.41 28.36 -1.28
C PHE A 94 0.40 27.47 -2.21
N ALA A 95 1.00 28.03 -3.27
CA ALA A 95 1.86 27.27 -4.16
C ALA A 95 3.08 26.70 -3.42
N VAL A 96 3.72 27.49 -2.57
CA VAL A 96 4.87 27.03 -1.76
C VAL A 96 4.42 25.99 -0.75
N ALA A 97 3.32 26.22 -0.04
CA ALA A 97 2.81 25.26 0.95
C ALA A 97 2.44 23.91 0.31
N ALA A 98 1.81 23.93 -0.87
CA ALA A 98 1.47 22.72 -1.61
C ALA A 98 2.71 21.94 -2.08
N LEU A 99 3.73 22.65 -2.59
CA LEU A 99 5.00 22.01 -2.97
C LEU A 99 5.70 21.34 -1.78
N VAL A 100 5.68 21.99 -0.61
CA VAL A 100 6.26 21.42 0.62
C VAL A 100 5.45 20.21 1.08
N ASP A 101 4.12 20.26 0.98
CA ASP A 101 3.24 19.14 1.33
C ASP A 101 3.47 17.94 0.41
N ALA A 102 3.49 18.17 -0.90
CA ALA A 102 3.81 17.15 -1.90
C ALA A 102 5.18 16.52 -1.66
N ALA A 103 6.21 17.31 -1.32
CA ALA A 103 7.53 16.79 -0.97
C ALA A 103 7.50 15.92 0.29
N LEU A 104 6.76 16.34 1.32
CA LEU A 104 6.58 15.58 2.55
C LEU A 104 5.82 14.28 2.30
N LEU A 105 4.74 14.30 1.52
CA LEU A 105 3.98 13.13 1.10
C LEU A 105 4.82 12.16 0.27
N THR A 106 5.69 12.68 -0.60
CA THR A 106 6.63 11.86 -1.38
C THR A 106 7.68 11.23 -0.47
N SER A 107 8.21 11.97 0.51
CA SER A 107 9.12 11.43 1.51
C SER A 107 8.44 10.37 2.37
N VAL A 108 7.18 10.55 2.74
CA VAL A 108 6.40 9.52 3.46
C VAL A 108 6.21 8.29 2.59
N ALA A 109 5.87 8.48 1.31
CA ALA A 109 5.70 7.39 0.36
C ALA A 109 6.99 6.61 0.12
N SER A 110 8.16 7.28 0.10
CA SER A 110 9.46 6.62 -0.06
C SER A 110 9.90 5.84 1.18
N HIS A 111 9.26 6.05 2.33
CA HIS A 111 9.49 5.30 3.56
C HIS A 111 8.46 4.18 3.78
N ARG A 112 7.41 4.09 2.96
CA ARG A 112 6.56 2.90 2.95
C ARG A 112 7.37 1.78 2.32
N GLY A 113 7.38 0.61 2.96
CA GLY A 113 8.04 -0.57 2.41
C GLY A 113 7.52 -0.88 1.00
N PRO A 114 8.26 -1.67 0.21
CA PRO A 114 7.73 -2.25 -1.01
C PRO A 114 6.32 -2.82 -0.78
N ASP A 115 5.46 -2.79 -1.81
CA ASP A 115 4.17 -3.48 -1.77
C ASP A 115 4.41 -5.00 -1.77
N THR A 116 4.74 -5.54 -0.59
CA THR A 116 4.93 -6.97 -0.35
C THR A 116 3.66 -7.55 0.27
N PRO A 117 3.28 -8.80 -0.09
CA PRO A 117 2.25 -9.51 0.63
C PRO A 117 2.69 -9.93 2.04
N TRP A 118 4.00 -9.94 2.33
CA TRP A 118 4.59 -10.45 3.58
C TRP A 118 4.69 -9.38 4.69
N LYS A 119 3.61 -8.66 4.95
CA LYS A 119 3.63 -7.55 5.92
C LYS A 119 3.59 -8.03 7.37
N ALA A 120 4.50 -7.50 8.20
CA ALA A 120 4.52 -7.80 9.62
C ALA A 120 3.22 -7.41 10.33
N GLU A 121 2.50 -6.37 9.88
CA GLU A 121 1.20 -5.97 10.47
C GLU A 121 0.16 -7.11 10.44
N THR A 122 0.22 -7.99 9.44
CA THR A 122 -0.72 -9.10 9.26
C THR A 122 -0.25 -10.36 10.00
N TYR A 123 1.07 -10.58 10.01
CA TYR A 123 1.67 -11.87 10.35
C TYR A 123 2.44 -11.90 11.68
N ALA A 124 2.86 -10.75 12.22
CA ALA A 124 3.70 -10.71 13.42
C ALA A 124 3.01 -11.31 14.65
N ASP A 125 1.70 -11.11 14.80
CA ASP A 125 0.90 -11.68 15.89
C ASP A 125 0.29 -13.05 15.54
N HIS A 126 0.41 -13.48 14.29
CA HIS A 126 -0.24 -14.68 13.74
C HIS A 126 0.74 -15.55 12.94
N GLU A 127 1.80 -16.02 13.60
CA GLU A 127 2.85 -16.83 12.97
C GLU A 127 2.30 -18.10 12.28
N GLY A 128 1.25 -18.73 12.82
CA GLY A 128 0.63 -19.90 12.19
C GLY A 128 -0.01 -19.59 10.83
N LEU A 129 -0.55 -18.39 10.63
CA LEU A 129 -1.06 -17.96 9.32
C LEU A 129 0.09 -17.70 8.35
N PHE A 130 1.18 -17.11 8.84
CA PHE A 130 2.37 -16.87 8.03
C PHE A 130 3.00 -18.18 7.57
N GLU A 131 3.17 -19.13 8.50
CA GLU A 131 3.64 -20.48 8.22
C GLU A 131 2.81 -21.12 7.10
N GLN A 132 1.48 -21.08 7.23
CA GLN A 132 0.58 -21.71 6.27
C GLN A 132 0.76 -21.09 4.87
N GLN A 133 0.75 -19.77 4.76
CA GLN A 133 0.88 -19.11 3.46
C GLN A 133 2.27 -19.33 2.83
N VAL A 134 3.33 -19.32 3.61
CA VAL A 134 4.69 -19.60 3.12
C VAL A 134 4.79 -21.04 2.63
N ASN A 135 4.28 -22.01 3.41
CA ASN A 135 4.27 -23.42 3.00
C ASN A 135 3.38 -23.64 1.77
N ASP A 136 2.23 -22.96 1.66
CA ASP A 136 1.36 -23.01 0.48
C ASP A 136 2.12 -22.58 -0.77
N VAL A 137 2.65 -21.35 -0.78
CA VAL A 137 3.37 -20.80 -1.94
C VAL A 137 4.58 -21.66 -2.29
N PHE A 138 5.38 -22.01 -1.29
CA PHE A 138 6.64 -22.72 -1.50
C PHE A 138 6.44 -24.17 -1.95
N CYS A 139 5.53 -24.93 -1.30
CA CYS A 139 5.28 -26.31 -1.68
C CYS A 139 4.58 -26.40 -3.04
N HIS A 140 3.62 -25.52 -3.37
CA HIS A 140 2.98 -25.55 -4.69
C HIS A 140 3.96 -25.23 -5.82
N ALA A 141 4.83 -24.23 -5.65
CA ALA A 141 5.83 -23.90 -6.66
C ALA A 141 6.86 -25.03 -6.87
N LYS A 142 7.33 -25.68 -5.79
CA LYS A 142 8.21 -26.86 -5.90
C LYS A 142 7.46 -28.08 -6.45
N GLY A 143 6.20 -28.27 -6.08
CA GLY A 143 5.33 -29.31 -6.61
C GLY A 143 5.15 -29.18 -8.12
N LEU A 144 4.91 -27.96 -8.61
CA LEU A 144 4.84 -27.64 -10.03
C LEU A 144 6.16 -28.01 -10.74
N GLN A 145 7.30 -27.62 -10.16
CA GLN A 145 8.62 -27.98 -10.69
C GLN A 145 8.79 -29.51 -10.84
N VAL A 146 8.36 -30.29 -9.84
CA VAL A 146 8.39 -31.75 -9.90
C VAL A 146 7.44 -32.27 -10.98
N CYS A 147 6.23 -31.73 -11.09
CA CYS A 147 5.22 -32.13 -12.07
C CYS A 147 5.63 -31.85 -13.53
N GLU A 148 6.34 -30.74 -13.78
CA GLU A 148 6.78 -30.36 -15.13
C GLU A 148 8.10 -31.00 -15.55
N LEU A 149 9.09 -31.00 -14.65
CA LEU A 149 10.47 -31.38 -14.98
C LEU A 149 10.83 -32.78 -14.49
N GLY A 150 10.12 -33.29 -13.48
CA GLY A 150 10.43 -34.54 -12.80
C GLY A 150 10.05 -35.78 -13.61
N SER A 151 10.72 -36.88 -13.27
CA SER A 151 10.37 -38.23 -13.72
C SER A 151 9.34 -38.88 -12.80
N VAL A 152 8.62 -39.88 -13.31
CA VAL A 152 7.66 -40.65 -12.50
C VAL A 152 8.34 -41.37 -11.33
N ALA A 153 9.61 -41.80 -11.49
CA ALA A 153 10.37 -42.44 -10.42
C ALA A 153 10.72 -41.47 -9.27
N GLU A 154 11.09 -40.22 -9.57
CA GLU A 154 11.38 -39.19 -8.57
C GLU A 154 10.09 -38.76 -7.86
N ALA A 155 9.01 -38.55 -8.62
CA ALA A 155 7.70 -38.25 -8.05
C ALA A 155 7.23 -39.29 -7.04
N ARG A 156 7.56 -40.57 -7.25
CA ARG A 156 7.22 -41.67 -6.35
C ARG A 156 7.94 -41.63 -5.01
N GLN A 157 9.08 -40.97 -4.97
CA GLN A 157 9.82 -40.76 -3.74
C GLN A 157 9.27 -39.57 -2.95
N ILE A 158 8.53 -38.66 -3.60
CA ILE A 158 8.05 -37.39 -3.05
C ILE A 158 6.56 -37.47 -2.67
N PHE A 159 5.70 -37.93 -3.58
CA PHE A 159 4.26 -37.97 -3.37
C PHE A 159 3.81 -39.33 -2.79
N PRO A 160 3.02 -39.34 -1.70
CA PRO A 160 2.56 -40.58 -1.06
C PRO A 160 1.36 -41.22 -1.79
N LEU A 161 1.41 -41.34 -3.12
CA LEU A 161 0.27 -41.86 -3.90
C LEU A 161 0.15 -43.39 -3.79
N GLN A 162 -1.09 -43.88 -3.68
CA GLN A 162 -1.38 -45.32 -3.64
C GLN A 162 -1.36 -45.94 -5.04
N ASN A 163 -1.86 -45.20 -6.03
CA ASN A 163 -1.94 -45.66 -7.41
C ASN A 163 -1.09 -44.78 -8.32
N TRP A 164 -0.40 -45.42 -9.26
CA TRP A 164 0.52 -44.78 -10.19
C TRP A 164 0.12 -45.08 -11.64
N PRO A 165 0.47 -44.21 -12.60
CA PRO A 165 0.21 -44.45 -14.01
C PRO A 165 0.69 -45.82 -14.47
N VAL A 166 -0.12 -46.47 -15.32
CA VAL A 166 0.22 -47.74 -15.96
C VAL A 166 1.49 -47.54 -16.78
N ASP A 167 2.44 -48.48 -16.68
CA ASP A 167 3.81 -48.42 -17.25
C ASP A 167 4.87 -47.59 -16.48
N SER A 168 4.52 -46.98 -15.34
CA SER A 168 5.49 -46.32 -14.45
C SER A 168 6.68 -47.22 -14.05
N ASN A 169 6.44 -48.50 -13.80
CA ASN A 169 7.49 -49.48 -13.48
C ASN A 169 8.35 -49.91 -14.68
N ARG A 170 7.85 -49.72 -15.91
CA ARG A 170 8.54 -50.13 -17.15
C ARG A 170 9.41 -49.02 -17.74
N ALA A 171 9.07 -47.75 -17.47
CA ALA A 171 9.79 -46.58 -17.93
C ALA A 171 9.97 -45.55 -16.80
N PRO A 172 10.80 -45.85 -15.77
CA PRO A 172 10.96 -45.01 -14.58
C PRO A 172 11.46 -43.58 -14.89
N GLY A 173 12.26 -43.41 -15.95
CA GLY A 173 12.77 -42.11 -16.40
C GLY A 173 11.80 -41.31 -17.28
N LYS A 174 10.57 -41.79 -17.51
CA LYS A 174 9.58 -41.05 -18.30
C LYS A 174 9.15 -39.81 -17.52
N ARG A 175 9.10 -38.67 -18.20
CA ARG A 175 8.62 -37.40 -17.63
C ARG A 175 7.15 -37.51 -17.25
N ILE A 176 6.76 -36.83 -16.18
CA ILE A 176 5.37 -36.81 -15.71
C ILE A 176 4.47 -36.11 -16.73
N ALA A 177 4.88 -34.96 -17.27
CA ALA A 177 4.15 -34.24 -18.31
C ALA A 177 3.77 -35.14 -19.51
N THR A 178 4.71 -35.93 -20.02
CA THR A 178 4.48 -36.89 -21.12
C THR A 178 3.65 -38.11 -20.69
N SER A 179 3.61 -38.42 -19.39
CA SER A 179 2.78 -39.50 -18.85
C SER A 179 1.34 -39.06 -18.61
N CYS A 180 1.12 -37.77 -18.40
CA CYS A 180 -0.18 -37.14 -18.18
C CYS A 180 -0.74 -36.44 -19.42
N GLU A 181 -0.03 -36.49 -20.54
CA GLU A 181 -0.48 -35.93 -21.81
C GLU A 181 -1.80 -36.56 -22.26
N GLY A 182 -2.81 -35.73 -22.54
CA GLY A 182 -4.14 -36.18 -22.92
C GLY A 182 -5.02 -36.69 -21.77
N PHE A 183 -4.54 -36.61 -20.51
CA PHE A 183 -5.38 -36.84 -19.35
C PHE A 183 -6.51 -35.81 -19.30
N LYS A 184 -7.73 -36.27 -19.01
CA LYS A 184 -8.89 -35.42 -18.76
C LYS A 184 -9.62 -35.95 -17.54
N ASP A 185 -9.89 -35.07 -16.58
CA ASP A 185 -10.49 -35.45 -15.29
C ASP A 185 -12.00 -35.79 -15.42
N ASP A 186 -12.62 -35.45 -16.55
CA ASP A 186 -14.04 -35.70 -16.87
C ASP A 186 -14.33 -37.12 -17.39
N VAL A 187 -13.29 -37.90 -17.71
CA VAL A 187 -13.45 -39.25 -18.28
C VAL A 187 -13.73 -40.27 -17.17
N GLN A 188 -15.01 -40.62 -17.00
CA GLN A 188 -15.46 -41.69 -16.09
C GLN A 188 -15.35 -43.08 -16.74
N LEU A 189 -14.13 -43.52 -17.06
CA LEU A 189 -13.87 -44.94 -17.27
C LEU A 189 -13.56 -45.61 -15.93
N TRP A 190 -14.13 -46.80 -15.71
CA TRP A 190 -13.87 -47.63 -14.52
C TRP A 190 -12.36 -47.74 -14.26
N ASP A 191 -11.94 -47.35 -13.05
CA ASP A 191 -10.55 -47.43 -12.55
C ASP A 191 -9.53 -46.51 -13.25
N TYR A 192 -9.94 -45.71 -14.25
CA TYR A 192 -9.07 -44.77 -14.96
C TYR A 192 -8.60 -43.63 -14.05
N GLN A 193 -9.53 -43.01 -13.32
CA GLN A 193 -9.23 -41.94 -12.37
C GLN A 193 -8.32 -42.42 -11.23
N ASN A 194 -8.52 -43.64 -10.74
CA ASN A 194 -7.65 -44.22 -9.71
C ASN A 194 -6.23 -44.44 -10.24
N LYS A 195 -6.07 -44.88 -11.49
CA LYS A 195 -4.75 -45.09 -12.11
C LYS A 195 -4.01 -43.80 -12.49
N MET A 196 -4.71 -42.66 -12.52
CA MET A 196 -4.17 -41.36 -12.91
C MET A 196 -4.11 -40.35 -11.74
N GLN A 197 -4.04 -40.83 -10.49
CA GLN A 197 -3.92 -39.99 -9.29
C GLN A 197 -2.79 -38.95 -9.39
N LEU A 198 -1.64 -39.32 -9.97
CA LEU A 198 -0.51 -38.41 -10.18
C LEU A 198 -0.87 -37.24 -11.11
N CYS A 199 -1.57 -37.52 -12.21
CA CYS A 199 -1.95 -36.51 -13.19
C CYS A 199 -3.01 -35.56 -12.63
N ARG A 200 -3.95 -36.10 -11.84
CA ARG A 200 -4.92 -35.29 -11.12
C ARG A 200 -4.26 -34.39 -10.07
N LEU A 201 -3.33 -34.94 -9.30
CA LEU A 201 -2.55 -34.18 -8.32
C LEU A 201 -1.77 -33.04 -9.00
N CYS A 202 -1.04 -33.32 -10.08
CA CYS A 202 -0.32 -32.29 -10.82
C CYS A 202 -1.24 -31.25 -11.46
N GLY A 203 -2.43 -31.66 -11.93
CA GLY A 203 -3.45 -30.73 -12.42
C GLY A 203 -3.95 -29.77 -11.34
N ASN A 204 -4.24 -30.28 -10.14
CA ASN A 204 -4.63 -29.45 -8.99
C ASN A 204 -3.49 -28.51 -8.58
N ILE A 205 -2.27 -29.02 -8.43
CA ILE A 205 -1.10 -28.20 -8.07
C ILE A 205 -0.92 -27.04 -9.05
N THR A 206 -1.10 -27.29 -10.36
CA THR A 206 -0.96 -26.26 -11.38
C THR A 206 -2.05 -25.20 -11.23
N ALA A 207 -3.31 -25.60 -11.04
CA ALA A 207 -4.41 -24.66 -10.86
C ALA A 207 -4.29 -23.83 -9.56
N ASP A 208 -3.92 -24.48 -8.46
CA ASP A 208 -3.73 -23.83 -7.17
C ASP A 208 -2.53 -22.86 -7.20
N GLU A 209 -1.48 -23.20 -7.95
CA GLU A 209 -0.32 -22.33 -8.17
C GLU A 209 -0.68 -21.08 -8.98
N GLU A 210 -1.48 -21.22 -10.04
CA GLU A 210 -2.00 -20.08 -10.80
C GLU A 210 -2.85 -19.14 -9.93
N GLU A 211 -3.68 -19.69 -9.03
CA GLU A 211 -4.46 -18.90 -8.07
C GLU A 211 -3.54 -18.18 -7.06
N LEU A 212 -2.52 -18.85 -6.55
CA LEU A 212 -1.55 -18.25 -5.64
C LEU A 212 -0.74 -17.16 -6.32
N GLN A 213 -0.35 -17.33 -7.59
CA GLN A 213 0.30 -16.29 -8.39
C GLN A 213 -0.61 -15.07 -8.60
N LEU A 214 -1.91 -15.27 -8.84
CA LEU A 214 -2.87 -14.17 -8.95
C LEU A 214 -3.04 -13.41 -7.61
N LYS A 215 -2.97 -14.13 -6.49
CA LYS A 215 -3.14 -13.57 -5.14
C LYS A 215 -1.90 -12.84 -4.65
N PHE A 216 -0.71 -13.40 -4.88
CA PHE A 216 0.55 -12.94 -4.31
C PHE A 216 1.48 -12.27 -5.30
N GLY A 217 1.34 -12.52 -6.60
CA GLY A 217 2.26 -12.05 -7.64
C GLY A 217 3.44 -13.00 -7.86
N ALA A 218 3.86 -13.15 -9.12
CA ALA A 218 4.94 -14.07 -9.51
C ALA A 218 6.30 -13.70 -8.89
N ASP A 219 6.58 -12.41 -8.74
CA ASP A 219 7.83 -11.91 -8.15
C ASP A 219 7.96 -12.34 -6.68
N HIS A 220 6.87 -12.35 -5.93
CA HIS A 220 6.86 -12.75 -4.52
C HIS A 220 6.97 -14.27 -4.34
N THR A 221 6.45 -15.07 -5.28
CA THR A 221 6.74 -16.52 -5.31
C THR A 221 8.24 -16.77 -5.50
N ALA A 222 8.89 -15.99 -6.36
CA ALA A 222 10.33 -16.09 -6.57
C ALA A 222 11.14 -15.69 -5.32
N GLU A 223 10.69 -14.68 -4.55
CA GLU A 223 11.30 -14.29 -3.28
C GLU A 223 11.26 -15.41 -2.23
N VAL A 224 10.10 -16.07 -2.08
CA VAL A 224 9.96 -17.21 -1.15
C VAL A 224 10.85 -18.38 -1.58
N LEU A 225 10.94 -18.65 -2.89
CA LEU A 225 11.84 -19.68 -3.42
C LEU A 225 13.32 -19.31 -3.30
N ALA A 226 13.67 -18.03 -3.37
CA ALA A 226 15.04 -17.53 -3.21
C ALA A 226 15.49 -17.54 -1.75
N ALA A 227 14.57 -17.40 -0.80
CA ALA A 227 14.88 -17.49 0.64
C ALA A 227 15.47 -18.86 1.01
N VAL A 228 15.11 -19.93 0.29
CA VAL A 228 15.61 -21.29 0.51
C VAL A 228 16.01 -21.94 -0.82
N GLU A 229 17.30 -21.86 -1.16
CA GLU A 229 17.83 -22.39 -2.43
C GLU A 229 17.74 -23.93 -2.53
N LEU A 230 17.88 -24.65 -1.41
CA LEU A 230 17.99 -26.11 -1.39
C LEU A 230 17.14 -26.73 -0.28
N LEU A 231 16.20 -27.58 -0.69
CA LEU A 231 15.47 -28.44 0.23
C LEU A 231 16.19 -29.78 0.41
N SER A 232 16.20 -30.28 1.63
CA SER A 232 16.50 -31.69 1.84
C SER A 232 15.38 -32.55 1.27
N PHE A 233 15.73 -33.79 0.92
CA PHE A 233 14.77 -34.77 0.43
C PHE A 233 13.57 -34.98 1.38
N GLY A 234 13.78 -34.90 2.70
CA GLY A 234 12.69 -35.01 3.69
C GLY A 234 11.68 -33.85 3.63
N GLU A 235 12.12 -32.64 3.28
CA GLU A 235 11.23 -31.48 3.12
C GLU A 235 10.44 -31.55 1.80
N LEU A 236 11.04 -32.10 0.75
CA LEU A 236 10.32 -32.40 -0.49
C LEU A 236 9.23 -33.44 -0.26
N GLN A 237 9.53 -34.51 0.49
CA GLN A 237 8.52 -35.49 0.92
C GLN A 237 7.41 -34.85 1.75
N TRP A 238 7.77 -33.95 2.67
CA TRP A 238 6.82 -33.20 3.47
C TRP A 238 5.85 -32.39 2.58
N CYS A 239 6.38 -31.66 1.59
CA CYS A 239 5.55 -30.93 0.62
C CYS A 239 4.69 -31.88 -0.22
N GLY A 240 5.20 -33.05 -0.61
CA GLY A 240 4.43 -34.04 -1.35
C GLY A 240 3.22 -34.58 -0.56
N GLU A 241 3.37 -34.79 0.75
CA GLU A 241 2.27 -35.15 1.65
C GLU A 241 1.28 -34.02 1.86
N TYR A 242 1.78 -32.78 1.95
CA TYR A 242 0.99 -31.56 2.06
C TYR A 242 0.06 -31.38 0.85
N LEU A 243 0.63 -31.40 -0.36
CA LEU A 243 -0.11 -31.23 -1.61
C LEU A 243 -1.10 -32.36 -1.89
N ALA A 244 -0.80 -33.58 -1.44
CA ALA A 244 -1.70 -34.72 -1.59
C ALA A 244 -2.91 -34.66 -0.63
N GLY A 245 -3.06 -33.62 0.20
CA GLY A 245 -4.14 -33.46 1.17
C GLY A 245 -4.12 -34.52 2.27
N ARG A 246 -2.95 -35.13 2.53
CA ARG A 246 -2.81 -36.25 3.48
C ARG A 246 -2.24 -35.85 4.83
N ARG A 247 -1.89 -34.57 5.04
CA ARG A 247 -1.32 -34.12 6.32
C ARG A 247 -2.41 -33.60 7.26
N SER A 248 -2.44 -34.17 8.46
CA SER A 248 -3.06 -33.56 9.64
C SER A 248 -2.02 -32.72 10.39
N ASP A 249 -2.47 -31.68 11.10
CA ASP A 249 -1.69 -30.62 11.78
C ASP A 249 -0.65 -31.08 12.86
N HIS A 250 -0.18 -32.32 12.86
CA HIS A 250 0.60 -32.90 13.97
C HIS A 250 2.11 -33.03 13.74
N ASP A 251 2.61 -32.75 12.55
CA ASP A 251 4.04 -32.92 12.21
C ASP A 251 4.63 -31.64 11.61
N VAL A 252 4.40 -30.55 12.34
CA VAL A 252 4.67 -29.15 11.96
C VAL A 252 6.18 -28.86 12.00
N GLY A 253 6.93 -29.50 12.91
CA GLY A 253 8.36 -29.25 13.10
C GLY A 253 9.29 -29.66 11.95
N HIS A 254 8.78 -30.42 10.97
CA HIS A 254 9.51 -30.82 9.77
C HIS A 254 9.08 -30.03 8.52
N SER A 255 8.19 -29.03 8.67
CA SER A 255 7.78 -28.19 7.54
C SER A 255 8.96 -27.37 7.02
N PRO A 256 8.99 -27.05 5.71
CA PRO A 256 9.98 -26.14 5.15
C PRO A 256 10.07 -24.84 5.96
N TYR A 257 8.91 -24.28 6.35
CA TYR A 257 8.84 -23.10 7.19
C TYR A 257 9.60 -23.26 8.51
N TRP A 258 9.31 -24.28 9.34
CA TRP A 258 9.94 -24.39 10.66
C TRP A 258 11.44 -24.67 10.58
N LYS A 259 11.87 -25.38 9.54
CA LYS A 259 13.28 -25.71 9.33
C LYS A 259 14.09 -24.51 8.84
N HIS A 260 13.46 -23.62 8.07
CA HIS A 260 14.05 -22.39 7.54
C HIS A 260 13.38 -21.12 8.12
N ARG A 261 12.96 -21.20 9.38
CA ARG A 261 12.13 -20.17 10.02
C ARG A 261 12.78 -18.81 9.98
N ARG A 262 14.10 -18.74 10.19
CA ARG A 262 14.82 -17.46 10.20
C ARG A 262 14.88 -16.85 8.81
N GLU A 263 15.16 -17.67 7.80
CA GLU A 263 15.23 -17.25 6.41
C GLU A 263 13.87 -16.71 5.95
N PHE A 264 12.78 -17.41 6.24
CA PHE A 264 11.44 -16.92 5.91
C PHE A 264 11.01 -15.71 6.73
N GLN A 265 11.42 -15.60 8.00
CA GLN A 265 11.15 -14.41 8.80
C GLN A 265 11.86 -13.15 8.28
N THR A 266 12.92 -13.28 7.48
CA THR A 266 13.52 -12.10 6.81
C THR A 266 12.64 -11.51 5.71
N LEU A 267 11.66 -12.27 5.21
CA LEU A 267 10.66 -11.77 4.27
C LEU A 267 9.62 -10.89 4.95
N LEU A 268 9.50 -10.94 6.29
CA LEU A 268 8.59 -10.08 7.04
C LEU A 268 9.12 -8.65 7.01
N GLU A 269 8.47 -7.82 6.20
CA GLU A 269 8.73 -6.40 6.21
C GLU A 269 7.96 -5.77 7.37
N TYR A 270 8.72 -5.22 8.32
CA TYR A 270 8.18 -4.34 9.33
C TYR A 270 7.98 -2.97 8.69
N ASP A 271 6.73 -2.66 8.35
CA ASP A 271 6.33 -1.29 8.09
C ASP A 271 6.62 -0.49 9.36
N THR A 272 7.76 0.19 9.43
CA THR A 272 7.94 1.27 10.40
C THR A 272 7.17 2.45 9.84
N PRO A 273 5.99 2.81 10.39
CA PRO A 273 5.26 3.94 9.85
C PRO A 273 6.15 5.19 10.05
N PRO A 274 6.41 5.98 8.99
CA PRO A 274 7.22 7.19 9.11
C PRO A 274 6.56 8.27 9.97
N CYS A 275 5.29 8.09 10.34
CA CYS A 275 4.50 8.97 11.20
C CYS A 275 3.94 8.17 12.40
N SER A 276 3.98 8.75 13.60
CA SER A 276 3.31 8.20 14.78
C SER A 276 1.86 8.67 14.90
N LEU A 277 1.45 9.72 14.17
CA LEU A 277 0.10 10.25 14.16
C LEU A 277 -0.81 9.48 13.19
N PHE A 278 -2.01 9.11 13.65
CA PHE A 278 -2.93 8.25 12.91
C PHE A 278 -3.53 8.95 11.68
N PHE A 279 -3.85 10.25 11.81
CA PHE A 279 -4.49 11.00 10.73
C PHE A 279 -3.54 11.84 9.89
N ALA A 280 -2.25 11.97 10.27
CA ALA A 280 -1.33 12.94 9.66
C ALA A 280 -1.27 12.84 8.13
N VAL A 281 -1.09 11.63 7.58
CA VAL A 281 -0.94 11.47 6.12
C VAL A 281 -2.24 11.77 5.37
N ARG A 282 -3.39 11.35 5.91
CA ARG A 282 -4.70 11.64 5.28
C ARG A 282 -5.03 13.13 5.33
N VAL A 283 -4.69 13.79 6.43
CA VAL A 283 -4.88 15.24 6.59
C VAL A 283 -4.00 15.99 5.59
N LEU A 284 -2.72 15.64 5.47
CA LEU A 284 -1.81 16.22 4.48
C LEU A 284 -2.34 16.04 3.05
N GLN A 285 -2.80 14.84 2.67
CA GLN A 285 -3.40 14.62 1.34
C GLN A 285 -4.61 15.52 1.06
N LEU A 286 -5.50 15.69 2.05
CA LEU A 286 -6.68 16.56 1.89
C LEU A 286 -6.27 18.04 1.85
N LEU A 287 -5.32 18.44 2.68
CA LEU A 287 -4.75 19.78 2.71
C LEU A 287 -4.11 20.14 1.36
N GLU A 288 -3.33 19.23 0.77
CA GLU A 288 -2.72 19.40 -0.54
C GLU A 288 -3.75 19.65 -1.64
N VAL A 289 -4.80 18.84 -1.68
CA VAL A 289 -5.90 18.98 -2.67
C VAL A 289 -6.58 20.33 -2.52
N VAL A 290 -6.91 20.73 -1.29
CA VAL A 290 -7.60 22.00 -1.03
C VAL A 290 -6.67 23.19 -1.31
N ALA A 291 -5.41 23.13 -0.88
CA ALA A 291 -4.42 24.20 -1.11
C ALA A 291 -4.17 24.41 -2.61
N SER A 292 -4.02 23.33 -3.38
CA SER A 292 -3.87 23.36 -4.83
C SER A 292 -5.11 23.97 -5.52
N LEU A 293 -6.31 23.58 -5.10
CA LEU A 293 -7.56 24.16 -5.62
C LEU A 293 -7.66 25.66 -5.29
N CYS A 294 -7.37 26.06 -4.05
CA CYS A 294 -7.35 27.46 -3.63
C CYS A 294 -6.36 28.27 -4.47
N CYS A 295 -5.16 27.75 -4.72
CA CYS A 295 -4.15 28.38 -5.55
C CYS A 295 -4.67 28.67 -6.96
N LEU A 296 -5.25 27.66 -7.63
CA LEU A 296 -5.83 27.81 -8.98
C LEU A 296 -6.94 28.86 -9.02
N VAL A 297 -7.83 28.85 -8.03
CA VAL A 297 -8.94 29.82 -7.96
C VAL A 297 -8.41 31.23 -7.68
N LEU A 298 -7.39 31.41 -6.84
CA LEU A 298 -6.75 32.70 -6.61
C LEU A 298 -6.09 33.25 -7.88
N VAL A 299 -5.37 32.41 -8.63
CA VAL A 299 -4.76 32.82 -9.92
C VAL A 299 -5.83 33.29 -10.90
N ARG A 300 -6.94 32.54 -11.01
CA ARG A 300 -8.09 32.96 -11.83
C ARG A 300 -8.67 34.29 -11.36
N TRP A 301 -8.77 34.50 -10.05
CA TRP A 301 -9.28 35.75 -9.49
C TRP A 301 -8.33 36.94 -9.72
N VAL A 302 -7.01 36.74 -9.66
CA VAL A 302 -6.03 37.77 -10.05
C VAL A 302 -6.28 38.22 -11.48
N TRP A 303 -6.52 37.28 -12.40
CA TRP A 303 -6.80 37.61 -13.80
C TRP A 303 -8.08 38.46 -13.92
N THR A 304 -9.17 38.08 -13.25
CA THR A 304 -10.42 38.87 -13.31
C THR A 304 -10.28 40.25 -12.67
N LEU A 305 -9.49 40.40 -11.59
CA LEU A 305 -9.20 41.71 -11.01
C LEU A 305 -8.34 42.58 -11.93
N GLN A 306 -7.40 41.99 -12.66
CA GLN A 306 -6.58 42.70 -13.66
C GLN A 306 -7.43 43.19 -14.84
N THR A 307 -8.36 42.38 -15.34
CA THR A 307 -9.26 42.81 -16.43
C THR A 307 -10.16 43.95 -15.98
N LEU A 308 -10.68 43.90 -14.74
CA LEU A 308 -11.48 44.99 -14.16
C LEU A 308 -10.67 46.28 -14.02
N LYS A 309 -9.41 46.20 -13.59
CA LYS A 309 -8.52 47.37 -13.52
C LYS A 309 -8.32 48.01 -14.89
N LEU A 310 -8.17 47.20 -15.95
CA LEU A 310 -8.00 47.69 -17.33
C LEU A 310 -9.28 48.34 -17.87
N VAL A 311 -10.46 47.79 -17.58
CA VAL A 311 -11.76 48.39 -17.97
C VAL A 311 -11.99 49.73 -17.26
N GLN A 312 -11.73 49.80 -15.95
CA GLN A 312 -11.84 51.05 -15.19
C GLN A 312 -10.88 52.13 -15.70
N TYR A 313 -9.67 51.75 -16.13
CA TYR A 313 -8.72 52.67 -16.76
C TYR A 313 -9.20 53.21 -18.11
N LYS A 314 -9.96 52.40 -18.87
CA LYS A 314 -10.46 52.76 -20.21
C LYS A 314 -11.68 53.69 -20.16
N ASP A 315 -12.54 53.54 -19.14
CA ASP A 315 -13.77 54.33 -18.98
C ASP A 315 -13.57 55.65 -18.20
N GLY A 316 -12.46 55.82 -17.49
CA GLY A 316 -12.17 57.00 -16.69
C GLY A 316 -10.70 57.37 -16.75
N GLY A 317 -10.30 58.13 -17.76
CA GLY A 317 -8.96 58.71 -17.88
C GLY A 317 -8.71 59.80 -16.83
N LYS A 318 -8.59 59.42 -15.56
CA LYS A 318 -7.87 60.13 -14.48
C LYS A 318 -7.85 59.26 -13.24
N MET A 319 -6.66 58.87 -12.83
CA MET A 319 -6.42 58.15 -11.60
C MET A 319 -6.27 59.21 -10.50
N ASP A 320 -7.24 59.30 -9.59
CA ASP A 320 -7.02 60.00 -8.33
C ASP A 320 -6.03 59.16 -7.52
N THR A 321 -4.83 59.73 -7.37
CA THR A 321 -3.75 59.22 -6.54
C THR A 321 -4.03 59.54 -5.08
N VAL A 322 -4.44 58.54 -4.28
CA VAL A 322 -4.05 58.35 -2.86
C VAL A 322 -4.10 56.86 -2.53
#